data_AF-A0A183UVL5-F1
#
_entry.id   AF-A0A183UVL5-F1
#
_cell.length_a   1.000
_cell.length_b   1.000
_cell.length_c   1.000
_cell.angle_alpha   90.00
_cell.angle_beta   90.00
_cell.angle_gamma   90.00
#
_symmetry.space_group_name_H-M   'P 1'
#
loop_
_entity.id
_entity.type
_entity.pdbx_description
1 polymer ?
#
loop_
_entity_poly.entity_id
_entity_poly.type
_entity_poly.pdbx_seq_one_letter_code
_entity_poly.pdbx_strand_id
1 'polypeptide(L)'
;LEYRSQEWADRCAFQHSPVSYRRGAGENIYKYWSTGGLPSTEQLALDAGQAWWDELVEYGISSPNNVFAIEVFNQGVGHFTQMAWGRTTKVGCGVAKNCGAGGGQNVALVVCQYTEGYNSKHSFTSIKRLPFPESCFTASVK
;
A
#
# COMPACT_ATOMS: atom_id res chain seq x y z
N LEU A 1 5.67 -10.58 -6.45
CA LEU A 1 4.78 -9.51 -5.95
C LEU A 1 4.93 -8.30 -6.84
N GLU A 2 6.13 -7.71 -6.89
CA GLU A 2 6.54 -6.60 -7.78
C GLU A 2 5.96 -6.67 -9.20
N TYR A 3 6.26 -7.73 -9.96
CA TYR A 3 5.75 -7.88 -11.34
C TYR A 3 4.22 -7.67 -11.47
N ARG A 4 3.43 -8.29 -10.60
CA ARG A 4 1.95 -8.13 -10.63
C ARG A 4 1.51 -6.75 -10.16
N SER A 5 2.22 -6.19 -9.18
CA SER A 5 1.95 -4.83 -8.71
C SER A 5 2.20 -3.83 -9.84
N GLN A 6 3.27 -4.01 -10.61
CA GLN A 6 3.59 -3.20 -11.79
C GLN A 6 2.53 -3.38 -12.88
N GLU A 7 2.19 -4.61 -13.26
CA GLU A 7 1.14 -4.88 -14.24
C GLU A 7 -0.21 -4.25 -13.86
N TRP A 8 -0.51 -4.17 -12.55
CA TRP A 8 -1.73 -3.52 -12.09
C TRP A 8 -1.62 -1.99 -12.13
N ALA A 9 -0.48 -1.43 -11.71
CA ALA A 9 -0.22 0.01 -11.77
C ALA A 9 -0.29 0.54 -13.21
N ASP A 10 0.26 -0.20 -14.18
CA ASP A 10 0.31 0.16 -15.60
C ASP A 10 -1.07 0.30 -16.26
N ARG A 11 -2.12 -0.26 -15.64
CA ARG A 11 -3.51 -0.07 -16.10
C ARG A 11 -4.05 1.32 -15.83
N CYS A 12 -3.35 2.10 -15.00
CA CYS A 12 -3.67 3.46 -14.65
C CYS A 12 -5.09 3.66 -14.06
N ALA A 13 -5.62 2.63 -13.40
CA ALA A 13 -6.90 2.67 -12.71
C ALA A 13 -6.67 2.73 -11.20
N PHE A 14 -7.12 3.80 -10.54
CA PHE A 14 -7.04 3.92 -9.08
C PHE A 14 -8.11 3.09 -8.40
N GLN A 15 -7.90 1.78 -8.41
CA GLN A 15 -8.77 0.79 -7.78
C GLN A 15 -7.95 -0.44 -7.42
N HIS A 16 -8.39 -1.18 -6.41
CA HIS A 16 -7.76 -2.44 -6.06
C HIS A 16 -7.91 -3.50 -7.15
N SER A 17 -6.91 -4.37 -7.27
CA SER A 17 -6.98 -5.54 -8.17
C SER A 17 -7.99 -6.57 -7.66
N PRO A 18 -8.60 -7.40 -8.54
CA PRO A 18 -9.46 -8.50 -8.09
C PRO A 18 -8.73 -9.43 -7.12
N VAL A 19 -9.44 -9.95 -6.10
CA VAL A 19 -8.83 -10.87 -5.11
C VAL A 19 -8.19 -12.10 -5.78
N SER A 20 -8.79 -12.61 -6.86
CA SER A 20 -8.24 -13.70 -7.68
C SER A 20 -6.89 -13.34 -8.32
N TYR A 21 -6.70 -12.09 -8.72
CA TYR A 21 -5.43 -11.60 -9.28
C TYR A 21 -4.32 -11.56 -8.22
N ARG A 22 -4.67 -11.18 -6.98
CA ARG A 22 -3.73 -11.08 -5.85
C ARG A 22 -3.24 -12.44 -5.34
N ARG A 23 -3.94 -13.54 -5.62
CA ARG A 23 -3.58 -14.91 -5.17
C ARG A 23 -3.28 -14.97 -3.66
N GLY A 24 -4.16 -14.38 -2.84
CA GLY A 24 -4.00 -14.33 -1.38
C GLY A 24 -3.13 -13.18 -0.86
N ALA A 25 -2.53 -12.38 -1.73
CA ALA A 25 -1.75 -11.21 -1.33
C ALA A 25 -2.64 -10.06 -0.83
N GLY A 26 -2.12 -9.32 0.15
CA GLY A 26 -2.61 -7.98 0.50
C GLY A 26 -2.27 -6.98 -0.59
N GLU A 27 -2.92 -5.81 -0.59
CA GLU A 27 -2.61 -4.74 -1.54
C GLU A 27 -2.91 -3.36 -0.98
N ASN A 28 -1.95 -2.46 -1.11
CA ASN A 28 -2.11 -1.03 -0.89
C ASN A 28 -1.94 -0.29 -2.23
N ILE A 29 -2.69 0.79 -2.42
CA ILE A 29 -2.60 1.63 -3.61
C ILE A 29 -2.44 3.10 -3.22
N TYR A 30 -1.69 3.86 -4.01
CA TYR A 30 -1.46 5.27 -3.80
C TYR A 30 -1.46 5.99 -5.15
N LYS A 31 -2.02 7.21 -5.18
CA LYS A 31 -2.09 8.04 -6.38
C LYS A 31 -1.43 9.38 -6.10
N TYR A 32 -0.49 9.75 -6.95
CA TYR A 32 0.15 11.05 -6.94
C TYR A 32 -0.33 11.87 -8.14
N TRP A 33 -0.51 13.16 -7.92
CA TRP A 33 -0.91 14.11 -8.95
C TRP A 33 -0.03 15.35 -8.88
N SER A 34 0.36 15.85 -10.05
CA SER A 34 1.12 17.10 -10.18
C SER A 34 0.81 17.79 -11.52
N THR A 35 0.82 19.12 -11.51
CA THR A 35 0.84 19.95 -12.73
C THR A 35 2.26 20.15 -13.27
N GLY A 36 3.27 19.92 -12.45
CA GLY A 36 4.69 19.93 -12.82
C GLY A 36 5.20 18.51 -13.11
N GLY A 37 6.50 18.27 -12.91
CA GLY A 37 7.08 16.93 -13.07
C GLY A 37 6.57 15.93 -12.03
N LEU A 38 6.79 14.64 -12.30
CA LEU A 38 6.62 13.57 -11.32
C LEU A 38 7.93 13.33 -10.57
N PRO A 39 7.88 12.97 -9.27
CA PRO A 39 9.06 12.54 -8.53
C PRO A 39 9.69 11.27 -9.13
N SER A 40 10.86 10.90 -8.61
CA SER A 40 11.48 9.63 -8.94
C SER A 40 10.57 8.46 -8.51
N THR A 41 10.79 7.29 -9.13
CA THR A 41 10.06 6.07 -8.77
C THR A 41 10.25 5.72 -7.30
N GLU A 42 11.47 5.87 -6.78
CA GLU A 42 11.82 5.66 -5.38
C GLU A 42 11.08 6.62 -4.45
N GLN A 43 11.08 7.93 -4.78
CA GLN A 43 10.37 8.92 -3.96
C GLN A 43 8.87 8.66 -3.92
N LEU A 44 8.25 8.30 -5.04
CA LEU A 44 6.83 7.93 -5.09
C LEU A 44 6.52 6.72 -4.21
N ALA A 45 7.42 5.74 -4.13
CA ALA A 45 7.25 4.57 -3.27
C ALA A 45 7.39 4.93 -1.78
N LEU A 46 8.32 5.82 -1.43
CA LEU A 46 8.48 6.34 -0.06
C LEU A 46 7.28 7.19 0.35
N ASP A 47 6.83 8.10 -0.51
CA ASP A 47 5.65 8.95 -0.26
C ASP A 47 4.39 8.10 -0.06
N ALA A 48 4.21 7.05 -0.87
CA ALA A 48 3.13 6.09 -0.71
C ALA A 48 3.21 5.37 0.65
N GLY A 49 4.40 4.88 1.01
CA GLY A 49 4.64 4.22 2.29
C GLY A 49 4.35 5.13 3.49
N GLN A 50 4.76 6.39 3.42
CA GLN A 50 4.51 7.39 4.44
C GLN A 50 3.01 7.70 4.57
N ALA A 51 2.33 7.96 3.45
CA ALA A 51 0.90 8.22 3.44
C ALA A 51 0.08 7.07 4.04
N TRP A 52 0.42 5.82 3.72
CA TRP A 52 -0.20 4.65 4.31
C TRP A 52 0.10 4.50 5.80
N TRP A 53 1.31 4.86 6.24
CA TRP A 53 1.69 4.79 7.65
C TRP A 53 0.98 5.85 8.50
N ASP A 54 0.81 7.05 7.95
CA ASP A 54 0.22 8.20 8.64
C ASP A 54 -1.27 8.06 8.92
N GLU A 55 -1.96 7.08 8.31
CA GLU A 55 -3.34 6.73 8.69
C GLU A 55 -3.47 6.45 10.20
N LEU A 56 -2.43 5.88 10.83
CA LEU A 56 -2.41 5.67 12.28
C LEU A 56 -2.48 6.99 13.05
N VAL A 57 -1.79 8.03 12.56
CA VAL A 57 -1.72 9.34 13.21
C VAL A 57 -3.01 10.12 12.95
N GLU A 58 -3.53 10.05 11.72
CA GLU A 58 -4.70 10.81 11.29
C GLU A 58 -6.01 10.28 11.89
N TYR A 59 -6.21 8.96 11.86
CA TYR A 59 -7.46 8.34 12.29
C TYR A 59 -7.37 7.72 13.69
N GLY A 60 -6.16 7.43 14.16
CA GLY A 60 -5.96 6.67 15.38
C GLY A 60 -6.38 5.20 15.22
N ILE A 61 -6.00 4.37 16.19
CA ILE A 61 -6.56 3.03 16.32
C ILE A 61 -6.97 2.85 17.79
N SER A 62 -8.27 2.85 18.04
CA SER A 62 -8.84 2.49 19.34
C SER A 62 -9.28 1.03 19.31
N SER A 63 -8.31 0.11 19.33
CA SER A 63 -8.59 -1.31 19.44
C SER A 63 -8.07 -1.88 20.75
N PRO A 64 -8.94 -2.36 21.66
CA PRO A 64 -8.46 -3.13 22.80
C PRO A 64 -7.69 -4.35 22.29
N ASN A 65 -6.43 -4.47 22.73
CA ASN A 65 -5.49 -5.54 22.38
C ASN A 65 -4.96 -5.55 20.92
N ASN A 66 -4.97 -4.41 20.21
CA ASN A 66 -4.47 -4.30 18.82
C ASN A 66 -5.13 -5.31 17.87
N VAL A 67 -6.41 -5.59 18.09
CA VAL A 67 -7.20 -6.51 17.27
C VAL A 67 -7.69 -5.74 16.05
N PHE A 68 -7.36 -6.23 14.86
CA PHE A 68 -7.95 -5.69 13.65
C PHE A 68 -9.37 -6.24 13.49
N ALA A 69 -10.36 -5.36 13.69
CA ALA A 69 -11.78 -5.66 13.58
C ALA A 69 -12.41 -4.79 12.48
N ILE A 70 -13.65 -5.09 12.09
CA ILE A 70 -14.34 -4.34 11.03
C ILE A 70 -14.51 -2.86 11.40
N GLU A 71 -14.66 -2.56 12.69
CA GLU A 71 -14.74 -1.20 13.22
C GLU A 71 -13.43 -0.44 13.03
N VAL A 72 -12.29 -1.14 13.11
CA VAL A 72 -10.96 -0.57 12.84
C VAL A 72 -10.76 -0.40 11.33
N PHE A 73 -11.15 -1.39 10.52
CA PHE A 73 -11.09 -1.27 9.06
C PHE A 73 -11.89 -0.07 8.54
N ASN A 74 -13.08 0.15 9.09
CA ASN A 74 -13.96 1.25 8.70
C ASN A 74 -13.43 2.65 9.10
N GLN A 75 -12.38 2.73 9.93
CA GLN A 75 -11.71 4.00 10.28
C GLN A 75 -10.76 4.47 9.17
N GLY A 76 -10.56 3.69 8.10
CA GLY A 76 -9.67 4.06 7.01
C GLY A 76 -8.20 3.71 7.25
N VAL A 77 -7.87 2.95 8.30
CA VAL A 77 -6.49 2.51 8.61
C VAL A 77 -6.07 1.21 7.88
N GLY A 78 -6.72 0.91 6.75
CA GLY A 78 -6.54 -0.33 6.02
C GLY A 78 -5.12 -0.48 5.45
N HIS A 79 -4.52 0.61 4.99
CA HIS A 79 -3.18 0.56 4.43
C HIS A 79 -2.12 0.44 5.53
N PHE A 80 -2.26 1.21 6.62
CA PHE A 80 -1.38 1.12 7.80
C PHE A 80 -1.37 -0.30 8.35
N THR A 81 -2.55 -0.89 8.55
CA THR A 81 -2.66 -2.22 9.17
C THR A 81 -2.08 -3.31 8.30
N GLN A 82 -2.13 -3.19 6.98
CA GLN A 82 -1.42 -4.08 6.07
C GLN A 82 0.11 -3.91 6.17
N MET A 83 0.62 -2.69 6.33
CA MET A 83 2.06 -2.43 6.55
C MET A 83 2.54 -2.98 7.90
N ALA A 84 1.73 -2.83 8.95
CA ALA A 84 2.03 -3.29 10.30
C ALA A 84 1.63 -4.77 10.54
N TRP A 85 1.22 -5.50 9.49
CA TRP A 85 0.76 -6.87 9.61
C TRP A 85 1.93 -7.81 9.90
N GLY A 86 2.00 -8.32 11.15
CA GLY A 86 3.18 -9.06 11.63
C GLY A 86 3.48 -10.38 10.93
N ARG A 87 2.55 -10.92 10.12
CA ARG A 87 2.78 -12.13 9.32
C ARG A 87 3.22 -11.83 7.88
N THR A 88 3.15 -10.58 7.45
CA THR A 88 3.65 -10.16 6.15
C THR A 88 5.18 -10.17 6.16
N THR A 89 5.78 -11.10 5.41
CA THR A 89 7.25 -11.22 5.32
C THR A 89 7.85 -10.62 4.06
N LYS A 90 7.04 -10.34 3.03
CA LYS A 90 7.52 -9.80 1.75
C LYS A 90 6.52 -8.79 1.21
N VAL A 91 7.08 -7.75 0.60
CA VAL A 91 6.37 -6.73 -0.18
C VAL A 91 6.98 -6.66 -1.57
N GLY A 92 6.18 -6.32 -2.57
CA GLY A 92 6.68 -5.93 -3.88
C GLY A 92 5.76 -4.89 -4.51
N CYS A 93 6.34 -3.82 -5.01
CA CYS A 93 5.64 -2.64 -5.47
C CYS A 93 5.85 -2.40 -6.96
N GLY A 94 4.92 -1.70 -7.59
CA GLY A 94 5.04 -1.22 -8.94
C GLY A 94 4.55 0.21 -9.04
N VAL A 95 5.16 0.99 -9.94
CA VAL A 95 4.89 2.40 -10.12
C VAL A 95 4.67 2.70 -11.60
N ALA A 96 3.50 3.23 -11.95
CA ALA A 96 3.20 3.73 -13.28
C ALA A 96 3.18 5.26 -13.25
N LYS A 97 3.93 5.92 -14.14
CA LYS A 97 4.05 7.40 -14.20
C LYS A 97 3.36 8.01 -15.42
N ASN A 98 2.76 7.18 -16.26
CA ASN A 98 2.14 7.53 -17.53
C ASN A 98 0.60 7.56 -17.44
N CYS A 99 0.05 7.79 -16.25
CA CYS A 99 -1.39 7.72 -16.01
C CYS A 99 -2.16 9.03 -16.26
N GLY A 100 -1.46 10.08 -16.71
CA GLY A 100 -1.99 11.43 -16.90
C GLY A 100 -2.43 11.77 -18.34
N ALA A 101 -2.86 10.78 -19.12
CA ALA A 101 -3.19 11.01 -20.53
C ALA A 101 -4.42 11.95 -20.69
N GLY A 102 -4.19 13.21 -21.06
CA GLY A 102 -5.20 14.04 -21.74
C GLY A 102 -5.56 15.41 -21.15
N GLY A 103 -4.90 15.92 -20.10
CA GLY A 103 -5.35 17.16 -19.44
C GLY A 103 -4.29 18.12 -18.89
N GLY A 104 -3.01 17.97 -19.27
CA GLY A 104 -1.91 18.78 -18.70
C GLY A 104 -1.54 18.40 -17.26
N GLN A 105 -1.92 17.19 -16.84
CA GLN A 105 -1.68 16.68 -15.49
C GLN A 105 -0.79 15.44 -15.58
N ASN A 106 0.23 15.39 -14.74
CA ASN A 106 1.04 14.20 -14.58
C ASN A 106 0.51 13.39 -13.39
N VAL A 107 0.24 12.12 -13.63
CA VAL A 107 -0.33 11.22 -12.63
C VAL A 107 0.56 10.01 -12.51
N ALA A 108 0.92 9.68 -11.27
CA ALA A 108 1.55 8.41 -10.95
C ALA A 108 0.64 7.54 -10.07
N LEU A 109 0.73 6.24 -10.27
CA LEU A 109 0.05 5.23 -9.46
C LEU A 109 1.08 4.27 -8.90
N VAL A 110 1.01 4.05 -7.59
CA VAL A 110 1.84 3.11 -6.86
C VAL A 110 0.93 1.99 -6.35
N VAL A 111 1.33 0.76 -6.58
CA VAL A 111 0.64 -0.44 -6.08
C VAL A 111 1.67 -1.27 -5.34
N CYS A 112 1.39 -1.69 -4.11
CA CYS A 112 2.22 -2.62 -3.37
C CYS A 112 1.40 -3.84 -2.97
N GLN A 113 1.93 -5.04 -3.23
CA GLN A 113 1.32 -6.30 -2.81
C GLN A 113 2.18 -6.98 -1.74
N TYR A 114 1.53 -7.70 -0.82
CA TYR A 114 2.12 -8.28 0.39
C TYR A 114 1.86 -9.80 0.44
N THR A 115 2.85 -10.65 0.79
CA THR A 115 2.70 -12.13 0.73
C THR A 115 1.56 -12.70 1.58
N GLU A 116 1.20 -12.03 2.66
CA GLU A 116 0.04 -12.38 3.49
C GLU A 116 -0.85 -11.15 3.63
N GLY A 117 -1.99 -11.16 2.95
CA GLY A 117 -3.01 -10.12 3.14
C GLY A 117 -3.81 -10.37 4.41
N TYR A 118 -4.40 -9.31 4.97
CA TYR A 118 -5.42 -9.42 6.04
C TYR A 118 -6.49 -10.50 5.72
N ASN A 119 -6.87 -10.67 4.45
CA ASN A 119 -7.88 -11.63 4.00
C ASN A 119 -7.42 -13.10 3.99
N SER A 120 -6.23 -13.43 4.49
CA SER A 120 -5.73 -14.80 4.60
C SER A 120 -6.34 -15.51 5.81
N LYS A 121 -7.63 -15.86 5.73
CA LYS A 121 -8.37 -16.76 6.65
C LYS A 121 -8.23 -16.45 8.17
N HIS A 122 -9.24 -15.79 8.74
CA HIS A 122 -9.62 -15.88 10.17
C HIS A 122 -8.54 -15.64 11.24
N SER A 123 -7.63 -14.68 11.06
CA SER A 123 -6.63 -14.41 12.10
C SER A 123 -6.78 -12.98 12.64
N PHE A 124 -7.65 -12.84 13.65
CA PHE A 124 -7.56 -11.73 14.61
C PHE A 124 -6.19 -11.85 15.29
N THR A 125 -5.19 -11.14 14.79
CA THR A 125 -3.82 -11.22 15.30
C THR A 125 -3.26 -9.81 15.47
N SER A 126 -2.49 -9.66 16.55
CA SER A 126 -1.98 -8.38 17.05
C SER A 126 -1.24 -7.57 15.98
N ILE A 127 -1.66 -6.32 15.77
CA ILE A 127 -0.86 -5.33 15.04
C ILE A 127 0.42 -5.10 15.85
N LYS A 128 1.58 -5.50 15.32
CA LYS A 128 2.87 -5.18 15.95
C LYS A 128 3.22 -3.74 15.58
N ARG A 129 3.38 -2.90 16.60
CA ARG A 129 3.91 -1.54 16.45
C ARG A 129 5.40 -1.65 16.09
N LEU A 130 5.72 -1.85 14.81
CA LEU A 130 7.08 -1.74 14.32
C LEU A 130 7.38 -0.25 14.13
N PRO A 131 8.53 0.28 14.58
CA PRO A 131 8.98 1.60 14.12
C PRO A 131 9.13 1.56 12.60
N PHE A 132 8.72 2.62 11.89
CA PHE A 132 8.91 2.75 10.45
C PHE A 132 10.38 2.44 10.13
N PRO A 133 10.70 1.31 9.48
CA PRO A 133 12.07 0.99 9.20
C PRO A 133 12.36 1.65 7.86
N GLU A 134 13.10 2.76 7.86
CA GLU A 134 13.80 3.23 6.66
C GLU A 134 14.56 2.06 5.98
N SER A 135 14.92 1.03 6.75
CA SER A 135 15.55 -0.22 6.29
C SER A 135 14.62 -1.24 5.61
N CYS A 136 13.28 -1.17 5.76
CA CYS A 136 12.35 -2.10 5.11
C CYS A 136 12.11 -1.78 3.63
N PHE A 137 12.35 -0.54 3.21
CA PHE A 137 12.27 -0.10 1.81
C PHE A 137 13.57 -0.34 1.02
N THR A 138 14.49 -1.18 1.52
CA THR A 138 15.59 -1.71 0.69
C THR A 138 15.17 -2.85 -0.23
N ALA A 139 13.88 -3.21 -0.25
CA ALA A 139 13.33 -4.07 -1.29
C ALA A 139 13.50 -3.36 -2.63
N SER A 140 14.37 -3.90 -3.49
CA SER A 140 14.74 -3.33 -4.79
C SER A 140 13.53 -2.76 -5.52
N VAL A 141 13.43 -1.43 -5.53
CA VAL A 141 12.58 -0.70 -6.46
C VAL A 141 13.42 -0.54 -7.71
N LYS A 142 13.20 -1.40 -8.72
CA LYS A 142 13.83 -1.25 -10.04
C LYS A 142 12.88 -0.60 -11.03
#